data_AF-A0A1A2REP8-F1
#
_entry.id   AF-A0A1A2REP8-F1
#
_cell.length_a   1.000
_cell.length_b   1.000
_cell.length_c   1.000
_cell.angle_alpha   90.00
_cell.angle_beta   90.00
_cell.angle_gamma   90.00
#
_symmetry.space_group_name_H-M   'P 1'
#
loop_
_entity.id
_entity.type
_entity.pdbx_description
1 polymer ?
#
loop_
_entity_poly.entity_id
_entity_poly.type
_entity_poly.pdbx_seq_one_letter_code
_entity_poly.pdbx_strand_id
1 'polypeptide(L)'
;MSSKTYRVAHYGTGDTGAQALREVIARPDLELVGHLVHTPEKAGRDSGEIVGINPVGLSATTDFDEFLSCDADCVTYFATDFGREDSQVIDEMAAILASGKNIVTSTMPMLSYPPLVPREITDRLEDGCKAGKTSFFCSGIAPGYTTDAFIIACGSVSHAIKSITLSERVFMATYQDPMVFSFMGFGQGPDEPAMVDSAGIGGWLGPFTAVAKTLGATFDEVRTRREVAVADADYECLAGPIPKGTVATVRFVHEAFVGGTPRITMSIIYSMIDKVVDDWAPVVNGTPDANVRTSQVVIDGTPKVDVTLSLSGGDQPGVDATAGRVVNAIPTTCDAAPGLYSCLDMPVWGRADFGQ
;
A
#
# COMPACT_ATOMS: atom_id res chain seq x y z
N MET A 1 4.52 -6.71 30.51
CA MET A 1 5.78 -6.13 30.01
C MET A 1 5.52 -4.65 29.86
N SER A 2 6.36 -3.78 30.42
CA SER A 2 6.27 -2.34 30.15
C SER A 2 6.47 -2.18 28.63
N SER A 3 5.40 -1.89 27.90
CA SER A 3 5.49 -1.69 26.46
C SER A 3 6.21 -0.35 26.25
N LYS A 4 7.41 -0.41 25.67
CA LYS A 4 8.12 0.76 25.16
C LYS A 4 7.13 1.62 24.37
N THR A 5 7.02 2.90 24.71
CA THR A 5 6.27 3.87 23.92
C THR A 5 7.22 4.41 22.85
N TYR A 6 6.80 4.40 21.58
CA TYR A 6 7.58 4.96 20.47
C TYR A 6 7.06 6.35 20.13
N ARG A 7 7.97 7.31 20.00
CA ARG A 7 7.66 8.67 19.57
C ARG A 7 7.58 8.71 18.05
N VAL A 8 6.44 9.12 17.54
CA VAL A 8 6.11 9.09 16.11
C VAL A 8 5.92 10.51 15.62
N ALA A 9 6.63 10.86 14.56
CA ALA A 9 6.35 12.05 13.77
C ALA A 9 5.58 11.65 12.52
N HIS A 10 4.51 12.38 12.20
CA HIS A 10 3.63 12.05 11.09
C HIS A 10 3.83 12.98 9.90
N TYR A 11 3.90 12.45 8.69
CA TYR A 11 4.08 13.26 7.48
C TYR A 11 2.91 12.96 6.53
N GLY A 12 2.04 13.96 6.31
CA GLY A 12 1.05 13.96 5.22
C GLY A 12 -0.30 13.35 5.58
N THR A 13 -1.40 14.01 5.18
CA THR A 13 -2.78 13.67 5.61
C THR A 13 -3.74 13.48 4.43
N GLY A 14 -3.32 12.70 3.42
CA GLY A 14 -4.24 12.12 2.44
C GLY A 14 -5.08 10.98 3.04
N ASP A 15 -5.87 10.27 2.25
CA ASP A 15 -6.80 9.23 2.77
C ASP A 15 -6.12 8.22 3.73
N THR A 16 -5.01 7.63 3.30
CA THR A 16 -4.24 6.69 4.14
C THR A 16 -3.50 7.37 5.29
N GLY A 17 -2.91 8.54 5.05
CA GLY A 17 -2.18 9.28 6.09
C GLY A 17 -3.09 9.74 7.23
N ALA A 18 -4.28 10.25 6.90
CA ALA A 18 -5.28 10.65 7.88
C ALA A 18 -5.72 9.46 8.75
N GLN A 19 -5.94 8.29 8.15
CA GLN A 19 -6.27 7.08 8.89
C GLN A 19 -5.10 6.62 9.79
N ALA A 20 -3.88 6.62 9.26
CA ALA A 20 -2.69 6.27 10.04
C ALA A 20 -2.45 7.24 11.21
N LEU A 21 -2.70 8.55 11.03
CA LEU A 21 -2.60 9.54 12.10
C LEU A 21 -3.61 9.28 13.22
N ARG A 22 -4.87 8.95 12.88
CA ARG A 22 -5.87 8.56 13.88
C ARG A 22 -5.40 7.34 14.67
N GLU A 23 -4.82 6.35 14.00
CA GLU A 23 -4.29 5.16 14.67
C GLU A 23 -3.08 5.45 15.57
N VAL A 24 -2.15 6.31 15.13
CA VAL A 24 -1.00 6.76 15.94
C VAL A 24 -1.50 7.47 17.20
N ILE A 25 -2.50 8.36 17.08
CA ILE A 25 -3.07 9.09 18.21
C ILE A 25 -3.81 8.16 19.18
N ALA A 26 -4.55 7.18 18.67
CA ALA A 26 -5.37 6.29 19.49
C ALA A 26 -4.55 5.24 20.26
N ARG A 27 -3.32 4.94 19.81
CA ARG A 27 -2.51 3.84 20.32
C ARG A 27 -1.68 4.22 21.55
N PRO A 28 -1.86 3.56 22.71
CA PRO A 28 -1.11 3.93 23.92
C PRO A 28 0.38 3.53 23.91
N ASP A 29 0.82 2.77 22.91
CA ASP A 29 2.23 2.43 22.71
C ASP A 29 2.94 3.40 21.74
N LEU A 30 2.22 4.39 21.22
CA LEU A 30 2.73 5.42 20.33
C LEU A 30 2.45 6.80 20.93
N GLU A 31 3.36 7.75 20.70
CA GLU A 31 3.20 9.14 21.10
C GLU A 31 3.44 10.03 19.88
N LEU A 32 2.44 10.82 19.49
CA LEU A 32 2.60 11.77 18.39
C LEU A 32 3.42 12.98 18.86
N VAL A 33 4.60 13.19 18.28
CA VAL A 33 5.54 14.26 18.70
C VAL A 33 5.82 15.30 17.61
N GLY A 34 5.37 15.07 16.39
CA GLY A 34 5.53 16.00 15.27
C GLY A 34 4.55 15.69 14.15
N HIS A 35 4.13 16.70 13.40
CA HIS A 35 3.24 16.53 12.26
C HIS A 35 3.58 17.53 11.16
N LEU A 36 4.06 17.03 10.02
CA LEU A 36 4.30 17.83 8.83
C LEU A 36 3.14 17.72 7.83
N VAL A 37 2.71 18.87 7.33
CA VAL A 37 1.70 19.01 6.27
C VAL A 37 2.25 19.90 5.16
N HIS A 38 1.76 19.70 3.94
CA HIS A 38 2.10 20.55 2.79
C HIS A 38 1.10 21.68 2.57
N THR A 39 -0.17 21.45 2.90
CA THR A 39 -1.27 22.39 2.69
C THR A 39 -1.14 23.56 3.69
N PRO A 40 -0.89 24.81 3.24
CA PRO A 40 -0.67 25.94 4.15
C PRO A 40 -1.82 26.17 5.13
N GLU A 41 -3.05 25.87 4.72
CA GLU A 41 -4.26 26.00 5.55
C GLU A 41 -4.30 24.99 6.71
N LYS A 42 -3.45 23.96 6.68
CA LYS A 42 -3.28 23.00 7.78
C LYS A 42 -2.17 23.42 8.75
N ALA A 43 -1.29 24.35 8.39
CA ALA A 43 -0.22 24.83 9.26
C ALA A 43 -0.78 25.49 10.53
N GLY A 44 -0.19 25.18 11.68
CA GLY A 44 -0.60 25.69 12.99
C GLY A 44 -1.87 25.04 13.57
N ARG A 45 -2.67 24.32 12.76
CA ARG A 45 -3.87 23.63 13.23
C ARG A 45 -3.51 22.38 14.02
N ASP A 46 -4.37 22.01 14.97
CA ASP A 46 -4.17 20.80 15.77
C ASP A 46 -4.29 19.53 14.90
N SER A 47 -3.41 18.57 15.16
CA SER A 47 -3.32 17.32 14.42
C SER A 47 -4.58 16.46 14.51
N GLY A 48 -5.27 16.46 15.66
CA GLY A 48 -6.54 15.78 15.84
C GLY A 48 -7.66 16.45 15.04
N GLU A 49 -7.72 17.78 15.05
CA GLU A 49 -8.71 18.53 14.26
C GLU A 49 -8.52 18.32 12.75
N ILE A 50 -7.28 18.22 12.26
CA ILE A 50 -6.98 17.97 10.83
C ILE A 50 -7.62 16.66 10.35
N VAL A 51 -7.69 15.63 11.21
CA VAL A 51 -8.25 14.31 10.85
C VAL A 51 -9.65 14.08 11.42
N GLY A 52 -10.29 15.13 11.95
CA GLY A 52 -11.70 15.10 12.38
C GLY A 52 -11.95 14.43 13.73
N ILE A 53 -10.97 14.44 14.64
CA ILE A 53 -11.12 13.99 16.03
C ILE A 53 -10.89 15.14 17.01
N ASN A 54 -11.01 14.88 18.32
CA ASN A 54 -10.76 15.89 19.35
C ASN A 54 -9.32 16.41 19.30
N PRO A 55 -9.07 17.68 19.67
CA PRO A 55 -7.73 18.23 19.71
C PRO A 55 -6.78 17.43 20.60
N VAL A 56 -5.54 17.25 20.15
CA VAL A 56 -4.51 16.45 20.84
C VAL A 56 -3.36 17.27 21.41
N GLY A 57 -3.36 18.59 21.19
CA GLY A 57 -2.36 19.52 21.70
C GLY A 57 -1.07 19.57 20.87
N LEU A 58 -1.11 19.10 19.62
CA LEU A 58 0.04 19.14 18.71
C LEU A 58 -0.33 19.81 17.40
N SER A 59 0.22 20.99 17.16
CA SER A 59 0.04 21.73 15.90
C SER A 59 0.87 21.12 14.77
N ALA A 60 0.30 21.08 13.57
CA ALA A 60 1.04 20.74 12.36
C ALA A 60 1.93 21.89 11.88
N THR A 61 3.07 21.56 11.27
CA THR A 61 3.99 22.53 10.66
C THR A 61 4.17 22.26 9.15
N THR A 62 4.58 23.28 8.41
CA THR A 62 5.04 23.16 7.01
C THR A 62 6.57 23.28 6.91
N ASP A 63 7.24 23.52 8.04
CA ASP A 63 8.70 23.68 8.09
C ASP A 63 9.35 22.30 8.26
N PHE A 64 10.10 21.89 7.23
CA PHE A 64 10.78 20.61 7.22
C PHE A 64 11.95 20.55 8.19
N ASP A 65 12.67 21.66 8.42
CA ASP A 65 13.78 21.70 9.37
C ASP A 65 13.27 21.63 10.81
N GLU A 66 12.16 22.32 11.11
CA GLU A 66 11.44 22.17 12.38
C GLU A 66 11.03 20.71 12.58
N PHE A 67 10.42 20.07 11.58
CA PHE A 67 10.02 18.67 11.63
C PHE A 67 11.22 17.72 11.81
N LEU A 68 12.34 17.94 11.12
CA LEU A 68 13.55 17.16 11.32
C LEU A 68 14.17 17.35 12.71
N SER A 69 13.92 18.47 13.39
CA SER A 69 14.43 18.72 14.74
C SER A 69 13.64 17.98 15.84
N CYS A 70 12.45 17.44 15.52
CA CYS A 70 11.65 16.73 16.52
C CYS A 70 12.35 15.45 17.01
N ASP A 71 12.19 15.16 18.30
CA ASP A 71 12.77 13.98 18.94
C ASP A 71 11.82 12.78 18.79
N ALA A 72 11.84 12.19 17.60
CA ALA A 72 11.03 11.05 17.20
C ALA A 72 11.89 9.79 16.97
N ASP A 73 11.31 8.63 17.25
CA ASP A 73 11.93 7.33 16.95
C ASP A 73 11.58 6.89 15.52
N CYS A 74 10.39 7.25 15.02
CA CYS A 74 9.91 6.89 13.69
C CYS A 74 9.14 8.02 13.03
N VAL A 75 9.23 8.10 11.70
CA VAL A 75 8.32 8.85 10.85
C VAL A 75 7.37 7.89 10.16
N THR A 76 6.06 8.15 10.28
CA THR A 76 5.06 7.57 9.36
C THR A 76 4.94 8.49 8.16
N TYR A 77 5.52 8.08 7.02
CA TYR A 77 5.58 8.90 5.81
C TYR A 77 4.43 8.56 4.86
N PHE A 78 3.54 9.52 4.65
CA PHE A 78 2.36 9.44 3.77
C PHE A 78 2.22 10.70 2.90
N ALA A 79 3.34 11.33 2.55
CA ALA A 79 3.32 12.36 1.52
C ALA A 79 2.96 11.73 0.17
N THR A 80 2.30 12.49 -0.70
CA THR A 80 2.07 12.07 -2.08
C THR A 80 3.39 12.05 -2.85
N ASP A 81 3.57 11.06 -3.71
CA ASP A 81 4.59 10.98 -4.76
C ASP A 81 4.03 11.40 -6.14
N PHE A 82 2.69 11.42 -6.31
CA PHE A 82 2.07 11.87 -7.55
C PHE A 82 2.42 13.31 -7.91
N GLY A 83 2.89 13.50 -9.14
CA GLY A 83 3.27 14.81 -9.68
C GLY A 83 4.58 15.36 -9.13
N ARG A 84 5.36 14.53 -8.42
CA ARG A 84 6.71 14.87 -7.93
C ARG A 84 7.74 14.04 -8.67
N GLU A 85 8.96 14.56 -8.75
CA GLU A 85 10.11 13.79 -9.21
C GLU A 85 10.49 12.76 -8.12
N ASP A 86 10.70 11.50 -8.50
CA ASP A 86 11.13 10.43 -7.60
C ASP A 86 12.35 10.85 -6.76
N SER A 87 13.30 11.55 -7.39
CA SER A 87 14.51 12.03 -6.72
C SER A 87 14.23 12.95 -5.54
N GLN A 88 13.20 13.79 -5.61
CA GLN A 88 12.81 14.69 -4.51
C GLN A 88 12.24 13.92 -3.33
N VAL A 89 11.36 12.94 -3.59
CA VAL A 89 10.77 12.09 -2.55
C VAL A 89 11.86 11.27 -1.84
N ILE A 90 12.81 10.73 -2.62
CA ILE A 90 13.94 9.95 -2.09
C ILE A 90 14.91 10.80 -1.27
N ASP A 91 15.24 12.02 -1.71
CA ASP A 91 16.09 12.95 -0.92
C ASP A 91 15.44 13.27 0.44
N GLU A 92 14.14 13.50 0.44
CA GLU A 92 13.39 13.81 1.65
C GLU A 92 13.40 12.63 2.63
N MET A 93 13.12 11.42 2.16
CA MET A 93 13.22 10.20 2.97
C MET A 93 14.65 9.97 3.47
N ALA A 94 15.67 10.19 2.63
CA ALA A 94 17.08 10.05 3.02
C ALA A 94 17.48 11.05 4.10
N ALA A 95 17.02 12.30 4.02
CA ALA A 95 17.25 13.34 5.03
C ALA A 95 16.60 12.99 6.38
N ILE A 96 15.36 12.48 6.35
CA ILE A 96 14.67 11.98 7.55
C ILE A 96 15.46 10.83 8.18
N LEU A 97 15.85 9.83 7.38
CA LEU A 97 16.63 8.69 7.87
C LEU A 97 17.96 9.15 8.48
N ALA A 98 18.68 10.04 7.82
CA ALA A 98 19.95 10.61 8.29
C ALA A 98 19.80 11.41 9.60
N SER A 99 18.61 11.97 9.86
CA SER A 99 18.30 12.70 11.12
C SER A 99 18.09 11.79 12.34
N GLY A 100 18.24 10.47 12.19
CA GLY A 100 18.09 9.49 13.27
C GLY A 100 16.67 8.98 13.48
N LYS A 101 15.75 9.24 12.54
CA LYS A 101 14.37 8.73 12.57
C LYS A 101 14.18 7.57 11.60
N ASN A 102 13.60 6.48 12.06
CA ASN A 102 13.19 5.38 11.19
C ASN A 102 12.05 5.82 10.27
N ILE A 103 11.80 5.11 9.17
CA ILE A 103 10.64 5.38 8.30
C ILE A 103 9.81 4.12 8.12
N VAL A 104 8.49 4.27 8.33
CA VAL A 104 7.48 3.36 7.81
C VAL A 104 6.60 4.12 6.82
N THR A 105 6.28 3.53 5.67
CA THR A 105 5.56 4.23 4.60
C THR A 105 4.77 3.30 3.70
N SER A 106 3.75 3.83 3.02
CA SER A 106 3.14 3.21 1.83
C SER A 106 3.39 4.01 0.54
N THR A 107 4.14 5.12 0.62
CA THR A 107 4.50 5.96 -0.52
C THR A 107 5.62 5.29 -1.33
N MET A 108 5.64 5.53 -2.65
CA MET A 108 6.52 4.87 -3.61
C MET A 108 6.49 3.33 -3.48
N PRO A 109 5.38 2.67 -3.87
CA PRO A 109 5.19 1.21 -3.70
C PRO A 109 6.33 0.33 -4.26
N MET A 110 7.12 0.84 -5.22
CA MET A 110 8.34 0.19 -5.72
C MET A 110 9.37 -0.11 -4.60
N LEU A 111 9.39 0.68 -3.52
CA LEU A 111 10.29 0.52 -2.38
C LEU A 111 9.88 -0.64 -1.45
N SER A 112 8.72 -1.27 -1.64
CA SER A 112 8.27 -2.42 -0.84
C SER A 112 9.15 -3.65 -0.97
N TYR A 113 9.94 -3.73 -2.06
CA TYR A 113 10.97 -4.74 -2.25
C TYR A 113 12.28 -4.10 -2.75
N PRO A 114 13.09 -3.52 -1.84
CA PRO A 114 14.30 -2.78 -2.17
C PRO A 114 15.29 -3.49 -3.11
N PRO A 115 15.49 -4.83 -3.07
CA PRO A 115 16.43 -5.50 -3.97
C PRO A 115 16.15 -5.34 -5.47
N LEU A 116 14.94 -4.96 -5.87
CA LEU A 116 14.58 -4.71 -7.27
C LEU A 116 14.74 -3.24 -7.68
N VAL A 117 14.89 -2.34 -6.71
CA VAL A 117 14.98 -0.90 -6.95
C VAL A 117 16.38 -0.55 -7.46
N PRO A 118 16.53 0.35 -8.45
CA PRO A 118 17.83 0.80 -8.93
C PRO A 118 18.75 1.28 -7.80
N ARG A 119 20.04 0.92 -7.87
CA ARG A 119 21.02 1.26 -6.82
C ARG A 119 21.14 2.76 -6.58
N GLU A 120 20.99 3.58 -7.62
CA GLU A 120 20.98 5.04 -7.49
C GLU A 120 19.91 5.59 -6.53
N ILE A 121 18.81 4.85 -6.35
CA ILE A 121 17.75 5.16 -5.39
C ILE A 121 18.07 4.52 -4.03
N THR A 122 18.37 3.21 -4.00
CA THR A 122 18.59 2.51 -2.72
C THR A 122 19.83 2.98 -1.98
N ASP A 123 20.91 3.34 -2.68
CA ASP A 123 22.16 3.81 -2.08
C ASP A 123 21.93 5.06 -1.23
N ARG A 124 21.08 6.00 -1.71
CA ARG A 124 20.75 7.23 -0.97
C ARG A 124 20.00 6.93 0.32
N LEU A 125 19.03 6.01 0.27
CA LEU A 125 18.28 5.59 1.46
C LEU A 125 19.16 4.77 2.42
N GLU A 126 20.02 3.89 1.92
CA GLU A 126 20.99 3.11 2.70
C GLU A 126 22.01 4.03 3.40
N ASP A 127 22.51 5.05 2.71
CA ASP A 127 23.41 6.06 3.28
C ASP A 127 22.72 6.86 4.40
N GLY A 128 21.46 7.25 4.20
CA GLY A 128 20.63 7.87 5.23
C GLY A 128 20.45 6.96 6.45
N CYS A 129 20.07 5.69 6.23
CA CYS A 129 19.95 4.67 7.26
C CYS A 129 21.24 4.53 8.07
N LYS A 130 22.39 4.46 7.39
CA LYS A 130 23.69 4.32 8.01
C LYS A 130 24.09 5.55 8.83
N ALA A 131 23.84 6.75 8.32
CA ALA A 131 24.15 8.00 9.01
C ALA A 131 23.31 8.17 10.29
N GLY A 132 22.01 7.89 10.19
CA GLY A 132 21.08 8.02 11.32
C GLY A 132 21.04 6.81 12.26
N LYS A 133 21.63 5.67 11.88
CA LYS A 133 21.44 4.36 12.51
C LYS A 133 19.97 3.95 12.54
N THR A 134 19.30 4.14 11.41
CA THR A 134 17.87 3.98 11.21
C THR A 134 17.57 2.91 10.17
N SER A 135 16.33 2.44 10.19
CA SER A 135 15.79 1.48 9.25
C SER A 135 14.62 2.09 8.47
N PHE A 136 14.39 1.51 7.30
CA PHE A 136 13.31 1.89 6.39
C PHE A 136 12.46 0.67 6.05
N PHE A 137 11.14 0.85 6.09
CA PHE A 137 10.18 -0.17 5.68
C PHE A 137 9.02 0.43 4.89
N CYS A 138 8.88 0.02 3.63
CA CYS A 138 7.73 0.36 2.79
C CYS A 138 6.78 -0.85 2.70
N SER A 139 5.49 -0.62 2.96
CA SER A 139 4.47 -1.65 2.91
C SER A 139 3.08 -1.05 2.75
N GLY A 140 2.12 -1.88 2.36
CA GLY A 140 0.70 -1.60 2.39
C GLY A 140 -0.10 -2.87 2.23
N ILE A 141 -1.40 -2.75 1.93
CA ILE A 141 -2.22 -3.93 1.65
C ILE A 141 -1.75 -4.66 0.38
N ALA A 142 -1.44 -3.91 -0.69
CA ALA A 142 -0.90 -4.38 -1.95
C ALA A 142 -0.17 -3.20 -2.65
N PRO A 143 1.17 -3.21 -2.76
CA PRO A 143 2.10 -4.24 -2.30
C PRO A 143 2.36 -4.24 -0.79
N GLY A 144 2.85 -5.35 -0.25
CA GLY A 144 3.31 -5.49 1.12
C GLY A 144 2.55 -6.50 1.98
N TYR A 145 1.33 -6.90 1.60
CA TYR A 145 0.59 -7.99 2.25
C TYR A 145 -0.03 -8.99 1.27
N THR A 146 -1.16 -8.67 0.63
CA THR A 146 -1.95 -9.65 -0.15
C THR A 146 -1.18 -10.17 -1.37
N THR A 147 -0.32 -9.34 -1.95
CA THR A 147 0.51 -9.67 -3.13
C THR A 147 1.83 -10.35 -2.83
N ASP A 148 2.20 -10.48 -1.56
CA ASP A 148 3.50 -11.04 -1.17
C ASP A 148 3.42 -11.81 0.14
N ALA A 149 3.45 -11.15 1.31
CA ALA A 149 3.51 -11.80 2.62
C ALA A 149 2.38 -12.81 2.84
N PHE A 150 1.16 -12.49 2.39
CA PHE A 150 0.00 -13.37 2.47
C PHE A 150 0.13 -14.59 1.56
N ILE A 151 0.57 -14.40 0.31
CA ILE A 151 0.85 -15.50 -0.63
C ILE A 151 1.91 -16.43 -0.05
N ILE A 152 3.00 -15.86 0.47
CA ILE A 152 4.11 -16.60 1.08
C ILE A 152 3.63 -17.40 2.29
N ALA A 153 2.85 -16.78 3.18
CA ALA A 153 2.28 -17.45 4.34
C ALA A 153 1.36 -18.61 3.92
N CYS A 154 0.46 -18.39 2.94
CA CYS A 154 -0.40 -19.45 2.40
C CYS A 154 0.40 -20.59 1.75
N GLY A 155 1.49 -20.27 1.07
CA GLY A 155 2.36 -21.25 0.42
C GLY A 155 3.15 -22.13 1.39
N SER A 156 3.42 -21.64 2.60
CA SER A 156 4.28 -22.32 3.58
C SER A 156 3.77 -23.70 4.02
N VAL A 157 2.48 -24.00 3.83
CA VAL A 157 1.87 -25.31 4.19
C VAL A 157 1.86 -26.31 3.03
N SER A 158 2.40 -25.95 1.85
CA SER A 158 2.50 -26.80 0.67
C SER A 158 3.97 -27.13 0.36
N HIS A 159 4.32 -28.41 0.28
CA HIS A 159 5.72 -28.83 0.09
C HIS A 159 6.18 -28.81 -1.38
N ALA A 160 5.26 -28.71 -2.33
CA ALA A 160 5.55 -28.75 -3.76
C ALA A 160 4.58 -27.86 -4.53
N ILE A 161 4.93 -26.58 -4.69
CA ILE A 161 4.11 -25.57 -5.37
C ILE A 161 4.37 -25.63 -6.89
N LYS A 162 3.31 -25.78 -7.67
CA LYS A 162 3.33 -25.82 -9.14
C LYS A 162 2.92 -24.49 -9.77
N SER A 163 1.93 -23.83 -9.17
CA SER A 163 1.50 -22.47 -9.55
C SER A 163 0.77 -21.78 -8.40
N ILE A 164 0.72 -20.45 -8.48
CA ILE A 164 0.02 -19.57 -7.57
C ILE A 164 -0.89 -18.66 -8.39
N THR A 165 -2.13 -18.50 -7.93
CA THR A 165 -3.07 -17.53 -8.47
C THR A 165 -3.56 -16.64 -7.33
N LEU A 166 -3.27 -15.35 -7.41
CA LEU A 166 -3.91 -14.32 -6.61
C LEU A 166 -4.98 -13.64 -7.45
N SER A 167 -6.17 -13.49 -6.90
CA SER A 167 -7.23 -12.69 -7.50
C SER A 167 -7.80 -11.75 -6.46
N GLU A 168 -7.73 -10.44 -6.72
CA GLU A 168 -8.29 -9.40 -5.86
C GLU A 168 -9.43 -8.67 -6.55
N ARG A 169 -10.39 -8.22 -5.75
CA ARG A 169 -11.47 -7.31 -6.14
C ARG A 169 -11.59 -6.19 -5.13
N VAL A 170 -11.56 -4.96 -5.63
CA VAL A 170 -11.65 -3.72 -4.86
C VAL A 170 -12.82 -2.90 -5.42
N PHE A 171 -13.79 -2.63 -4.56
CA PHE A 171 -14.83 -1.67 -4.88
C PHE A 171 -14.35 -0.26 -4.56
N MET A 172 -14.57 0.67 -5.49
CA MET A 172 -13.97 2.00 -5.46
C MET A 172 -15.00 3.14 -5.42
N ALA A 173 -16.31 2.88 -5.30
CA ALA A 173 -17.30 3.98 -5.37
C ALA A 173 -17.16 5.01 -4.23
N THR A 174 -16.55 4.63 -3.10
CA THR A 174 -16.26 5.52 -1.96
C THR A 174 -14.94 6.28 -2.09
N TYR A 175 -14.15 6.03 -3.13
CA TYR A 175 -12.92 6.76 -3.39
C TYR A 175 -13.25 8.08 -4.08
N GLN A 176 -12.55 9.14 -3.67
CA GLN A 176 -12.86 10.51 -4.07
C GLN A 176 -11.77 11.16 -4.93
N ASP A 177 -10.58 10.55 -5.02
CA ASP A 177 -9.43 11.13 -5.72
C ASP A 177 -9.62 11.11 -7.25
N PRO A 178 -9.83 12.28 -7.89
CA PRO A 178 -10.02 12.36 -9.34
C PRO A 178 -8.76 11.99 -10.12
N MET A 179 -7.57 12.11 -9.51
CA MET A 179 -6.30 11.69 -10.14
C MET A 179 -6.23 10.18 -10.26
N VAL A 180 -6.56 9.44 -9.19
CA VAL A 180 -6.65 7.97 -9.25
C VAL A 180 -7.70 7.54 -10.27
N PHE A 181 -8.86 8.19 -10.27
CA PHE A 181 -9.94 7.91 -11.21
C PHE A 181 -9.49 8.05 -12.67
N SER A 182 -8.86 9.19 -13.00
CA SER A 182 -8.37 9.48 -14.35
C SER A 182 -7.16 8.62 -14.74
N PHE A 183 -6.27 8.33 -13.79
CA PHE A 183 -5.09 7.50 -14.00
C PHE A 183 -5.45 6.10 -14.45
N MET A 184 -6.50 5.52 -13.86
CA MET A 184 -7.02 4.19 -14.18
C MET A 184 -7.88 4.15 -15.45
N GLY A 185 -8.26 5.32 -15.96
CA GLY A 185 -9.06 5.49 -17.17
C GLY A 185 -10.56 5.27 -16.94
N PHE A 186 -11.08 5.44 -15.72
CA PHE A 186 -12.51 5.39 -15.49
C PHE A 186 -13.22 6.55 -16.20
N GLY A 187 -14.42 6.30 -16.71
CA GLY A 187 -15.19 7.29 -17.48
C GLY A 187 -14.66 7.58 -18.88
N GLN A 188 -13.53 6.99 -19.30
CA GLN A 188 -12.94 7.13 -20.64
C GLN A 188 -13.48 6.06 -21.60
N GLY A 189 -13.28 6.27 -22.91
CA GLY A 189 -13.59 5.26 -23.91
C GLY A 189 -12.76 3.97 -23.70
N PRO A 190 -13.31 2.77 -23.96
CA PRO A 190 -12.60 1.52 -23.70
C PRO A 190 -11.33 1.32 -24.55
N ASP A 191 -11.26 1.97 -25.72
CA ASP A 191 -10.11 1.95 -26.62
C ASP A 191 -9.16 3.15 -26.41
N GLU A 192 -9.48 4.06 -25.49
CA GLU A 192 -8.64 5.21 -25.19
C GLU A 192 -7.50 4.80 -24.24
N PRO A 193 -6.26 5.28 -24.48
CA PRO A 193 -5.14 4.98 -23.60
C PRO A 193 -5.32 5.69 -22.25
N ALA A 194 -5.21 4.94 -21.17
CA ALA A 194 -5.18 5.49 -19.82
C ALA A 194 -3.74 5.83 -19.41
N MET A 195 -3.57 6.72 -18.42
CA MET A 195 -2.21 7.09 -17.95
C MET A 195 -1.45 5.88 -17.41
N VAL A 196 -2.15 4.94 -16.76
CA VAL A 196 -1.58 3.68 -16.27
C VAL A 196 -0.93 2.84 -17.37
N ASP A 197 -1.40 2.92 -18.61
CA ASP A 197 -0.84 2.16 -19.74
C ASP A 197 0.59 2.62 -20.08
N SER A 198 0.90 3.89 -19.82
CA SER A 198 2.23 4.48 -20.02
C SER A 198 3.14 4.35 -18.80
N ALA A 199 2.58 4.35 -17.58
CA ALA A 199 3.33 4.20 -16.34
C ALA A 199 3.95 2.80 -16.16
N GLY A 200 3.41 1.80 -16.85
CA GLY A 200 3.96 0.45 -16.89
C GLY A 200 3.79 -0.33 -15.58
N ILE A 201 4.56 -1.42 -15.46
CA ILE A 201 4.34 -2.51 -14.48
C ILE A 201 5.24 -2.43 -13.24
N GLY A 202 6.04 -1.36 -13.13
CA GLY A 202 7.16 -1.26 -12.19
C GLY A 202 6.76 -1.51 -10.74
N GLY A 203 5.60 -1.01 -10.31
CA GLY A 203 5.10 -1.18 -8.94
C GLY A 203 4.76 -2.62 -8.55
N TRP A 204 4.47 -3.50 -9.52
CA TRP A 204 4.06 -4.89 -9.26
C TRP A 204 5.21 -5.88 -9.35
N LEU A 205 6.30 -5.56 -10.08
CA LEU A 205 7.44 -6.47 -10.22
C LEU A 205 8.11 -6.80 -8.87
N GLY A 206 8.05 -5.89 -7.89
CA GLY A 206 8.57 -6.09 -6.53
C GLY A 206 7.96 -7.32 -5.85
N PRO A 207 6.63 -7.34 -5.59
CA PRO A 207 5.93 -8.50 -5.04
C PRO A 207 6.20 -9.82 -5.78
N PHE A 208 6.15 -9.83 -7.11
CA PHE A 208 6.44 -11.03 -7.89
C PHE A 208 7.85 -11.56 -7.62
N THR A 209 8.84 -10.66 -7.59
CA THR A 209 10.24 -11.02 -7.34
C THR A 209 10.43 -11.51 -5.89
N ALA A 210 9.74 -10.89 -4.93
CA ALA A 210 9.76 -11.33 -3.53
C ALA A 210 9.19 -12.75 -3.37
N VAL A 211 8.05 -13.04 -4.02
CA VAL A 211 7.46 -14.38 -4.04
C VAL A 211 8.38 -15.37 -4.77
N ALA A 212 8.95 -14.99 -5.92
CA ALA A 212 9.91 -15.83 -6.67
C ALA A 212 11.09 -16.26 -5.81
N LYS A 213 11.73 -15.29 -5.15
CA LYS A 213 12.89 -15.50 -4.27
C LYS A 213 12.54 -16.45 -3.14
N THR A 214 11.36 -16.29 -2.55
CA THR A 214 10.88 -17.15 -1.46
C THR A 214 10.65 -18.59 -1.91
N LEU A 215 10.20 -18.79 -3.15
CA LEU A 215 10.02 -20.11 -3.76
C LEU A 215 11.32 -20.70 -4.32
N GLY A 216 12.43 -19.96 -4.33
CA GLY A 216 13.66 -20.37 -5.00
C GLY A 216 13.53 -20.46 -6.53
N ALA A 217 12.59 -19.70 -7.11
CA ALA A 217 12.33 -19.67 -8.54
C ALA A 217 12.93 -18.43 -9.22
N THR A 218 13.29 -18.57 -10.49
CA THR A 218 13.61 -17.45 -11.38
C THR A 218 12.61 -17.46 -12.52
N PHE A 219 12.02 -16.30 -12.81
CA PHE A 219 11.06 -16.14 -13.91
C PHE A 219 11.77 -15.66 -15.16
N ASP A 220 11.43 -16.27 -16.29
CA ASP A 220 12.03 -15.95 -17.59
C ASP A 220 11.36 -14.73 -18.24
N GLU A 221 10.09 -14.49 -17.91
CA GLU A 221 9.26 -13.47 -18.52
C GLU A 221 8.16 -13.03 -17.56
N VAL A 222 7.86 -11.73 -17.54
CA VAL A 222 6.66 -11.18 -16.89
C VAL A 222 5.83 -10.47 -17.95
N ARG A 223 4.57 -10.89 -18.10
CA ARG A 223 3.60 -10.24 -18.99
C ARG A 223 2.57 -9.49 -18.15
N THR A 224 2.08 -8.38 -18.69
CA THR A 224 0.97 -7.65 -18.09
C THR A 224 -0.04 -7.27 -19.16
N ARG A 225 -1.31 -7.26 -18.77
CA ARG A 225 -2.39 -6.73 -19.58
C ARG A 225 -3.38 -5.97 -18.72
N ARG A 226 -4.04 -4.99 -19.34
CA ARG A 226 -5.19 -4.28 -18.81
C ARG A 226 -6.41 -4.73 -19.60
N GLU A 227 -7.43 -5.17 -18.88
CA GLU A 227 -8.74 -5.51 -19.42
C GLU A 227 -9.76 -4.53 -18.83
N VAL A 228 -10.79 -4.17 -19.59
CA VAL A 228 -11.81 -3.20 -19.14
C VAL A 228 -13.21 -3.74 -19.35
N ALA A 229 -14.14 -3.34 -18.49
CA ALA A 229 -15.57 -3.50 -18.68
C ALA A 229 -16.26 -2.14 -18.60
N VAL A 230 -17.26 -1.95 -19.46
CA VAL A 230 -17.94 -0.66 -19.64
C VAL A 230 -19.27 -0.58 -18.89
N ALA A 231 -19.68 0.64 -18.53
CA ALA A 231 -20.97 0.90 -17.92
C ALA A 231 -22.14 0.67 -18.90
N ASP A 232 -23.25 0.14 -18.41
CA ASP A 232 -24.48 -0.08 -19.18
C ASP A 232 -25.51 1.05 -19.06
N ALA A 233 -25.28 1.98 -18.14
CA ALA A 233 -26.03 3.20 -17.88
C ALA A 233 -25.08 4.32 -17.42
N ASP A 234 -25.62 5.53 -17.25
CA ASP A 234 -24.87 6.63 -16.65
C ASP A 234 -24.84 6.47 -15.13
N TYR A 235 -23.67 6.66 -14.52
CA TYR A 235 -23.46 6.59 -13.08
C TYR A 235 -22.74 7.85 -12.57
N GLU A 236 -23.11 8.27 -11.36
CA GLU A 236 -22.43 9.33 -10.63
C GLU A 236 -21.62 8.71 -9.49
N CYS A 237 -20.29 8.80 -9.57
CA CYS A 237 -19.38 8.36 -8.51
C CYS A 237 -18.71 9.58 -7.86
N LEU A 238 -18.22 9.43 -6.62
CA LEU A 238 -17.64 10.54 -5.87
C LEU A 238 -16.41 11.16 -6.56
N ALA A 239 -15.58 10.33 -7.19
CA ALA A 239 -14.39 10.79 -7.92
C ALA A 239 -14.69 11.34 -9.33
N GLY A 240 -15.88 11.11 -9.87
CA GLY A 240 -16.27 11.57 -11.21
C GLY A 240 -17.42 10.77 -11.85
N PRO A 241 -18.02 11.31 -12.93
CA PRO A 241 -19.10 10.63 -13.64
C PRO A 241 -18.58 9.46 -14.49
N ILE A 242 -19.41 8.44 -14.68
CA ILE A 242 -19.17 7.30 -15.57
C ILE A 242 -20.34 7.20 -16.55
N PRO A 243 -20.21 7.81 -17.75
CA PRO A 243 -21.24 7.71 -18.79
C PRO A 243 -21.40 6.27 -19.31
N LYS A 244 -22.58 5.93 -19.81
CA LYS A 244 -22.84 4.67 -20.49
C LYS A 244 -21.84 4.43 -21.62
N GLY A 245 -21.30 3.22 -21.69
CA GLY A 245 -20.34 2.79 -22.71
C GLY A 245 -18.88 3.16 -22.41
N THR A 246 -18.61 3.83 -21.29
CA THR A 246 -17.25 4.16 -20.84
C THR A 246 -16.75 3.17 -19.79
N VAL A 247 -15.45 3.15 -19.54
CA VAL A 247 -14.80 2.22 -18.59
C VAL A 247 -15.33 2.43 -17.17
N ALA A 248 -15.86 1.36 -16.57
CA ALA A 248 -16.40 1.35 -15.20
C ALA A 248 -15.70 0.34 -14.28
N THR A 249 -15.03 -0.65 -14.87
CA THR A 249 -14.18 -1.61 -14.16
C THR A 249 -12.91 -1.84 -14.97
N VAL A 250 -11.79 -1.90 -14.26
CA VAL A 250 -10.48 -2.23 -14.82
C VAL A 250 -9.95 -3.49 -14.14
N ARG A 251 -9.39 -4.41 -14.91
CA ARG A 251 -8.66 -5.56 -14.40
C ARG A 251 -7.24 -5.52 -14.90
N PHE A 252 -6.30 -5.46 -13.97
CA PHE A 252 -4.89 -5.70 -14.26
C PHE A 252 -4.59 -7.17 -14.07
N VAL A 253 -3.88 -7.76 -15.02
CA VAL A 253 -3.39 -9.14 -14.92
C VAL A 253 -1.89 -9.13 -15.14
N HIS A 254 -1.17 -9.72 -14.20
CA HIS A 254 0.27 -9.88 -14.21
C HIS A 254 0.60 -11.37 -14.15
N GLU A 255 1.44 -11.84 -15.04
CA GLU A 255 1.79 -13.26 -15.16
C GLU A 255 3.30 -13.41 -15.25
N ALA A 256 3.87 -14.18 -14.32
CA ALA A 256 5.27 -14.56 -14.34
C ALA A 256 5.42 -16.01 -14.84
N PHE A 257 6.26 -16.19 -15.85
CA PHE A 257 6.42 -17.43 -16.60
C PHE A 257 7.73 -18.16 -16.25
N VAL A 258 7.68 -19.49 -16.28
CA VAL A 258 8.85 -20.38 -16.30
C VAL A 258 8.68 -21.37 -17.43
N GLY A 259 9.60 -21.39 -18.39
CA GLY A 259 9.54 -22.29 -19.54
C GLY A 259 8.24 -22.15 -20.36
N GLY A 260 7.77 -20.92 -20.53
CA GLY A 260 6.53 -20.61 -21.27
C GLY A 260 5.22 -20.93 -20.55
N THR A 261 5.26 -21.43 -19.31
CA THR A 261 4.07 -21.69 -18.48
C THR A 261 3.92 -20.61 -17.40
N PRO A 262 2.74 -19.98 -17.22
CA PRO A 262 2.53 -19.05 -16.13
C PRO A 262 2.57 -19.81 -14.79
N ARG A 263 3.47 -19.39 -13.90
CA ARG A 263 3.65 -19.98 -12.56
C ARG A 263 3.05 -19.12 -11.47
N ILE A 264 3.05 -17.81 -11.65
CA ILE A 264 2.34 -16.89 -10.77
C ILE A 264 1.45 -16.01 -11.64
N THR A 265 0.16 -15.99 -11.33
CA THR A 265 -0.80 -15.06 -11.91
C THR A 265 -1.37 -14.22 -10.78
N MET A 266 -1.23 -12.90 -10.88
CA MET A 266 -1.92 -11.96 -10.00
C MET A 266 -2.89 -11.15 -10.84
N SER A 267 -4.15 -11.06 -10.43
CA SER A 267 -5.09 -10.13 -11.05
C SER A 267 -5.81 -9.29 -10.02
N ILE A 268 -5.97 -8.01 -10.29
CA ILE A 268 -6.66 -7.07 -9.41
C ILE A 268 -7.75 -6.37 -10.22
N ILE A 269 -8.97 -6.46 -9.74
CA ILE A 269 -10.16 -5.84 -10.33
C ILE A 269 -10.52 -4.63 -9.49
N TYR A 270 -10.61 -3.48 -10.15
CA TYR A 270 -11.06 -2.22 -9.55
C TYR A 270 -12.37 -1.82 -10.22
N SER A 271 -13.45 -1.75 -9.45
CA SER A 271 -14.79 -1.45 -9.93
C SER A 271 -15.34 -0.19 -9.28
N MET A 272 -15.80 0.76 -10.09
CA MET A 272 -16.55 1.93 -9.59
C MET A 272 -18.05 1.64 -9.42
N ILE A 273 -18.55 0.62 -10.11
CA ILE A 273 -19.95 0.20 -10.06
C ILE A 273 -20.09 -1.23 -9.58
N ASP A 274 -21.18 -1.48 -8.86
CA ASP A 274 -21.40 -2.76 -8.20
C ASP A 274 -22.02 -3.79 -9.15
N LYS A 275 -21.25 -4.14 -10.19
CA LYS A 275 -21.60 -5.18 -11.14
C LYS A 275 -20.44 -6.13 -11.32
N VAL A 276 -20.72 -7.41 -11.11
CA VAL A 276 -19.80 -8.49 -11.42
C VAL A 276 -19.66 -8.55 -12.94
N VAL A 277 -18.41 -8.62 -13.40
CA VAL A 277 -18.11 -9.03 -14.77
C VAL A 277 -18.01 -10.54 -14.70
N ASP A 278 -19.00 -11.24 -15.26
CA ASP A 278 -19.32 -12.65 -14.95
C ASP A 278 -18.15 -13.63 -15.13
N ASP A 279 -17.10 -13.26 -15.88
CA ASP A 279 -15.95 -14.12 -16.18
C ASP A 279 -14.66 -13.80 -15.37
N TRP A 280 -14.69 -12.82 -14.45
CA TRP A 280 -13.49 -12.39 -13.72
C TRP A 280 -13.51 -12.83 -12.23
N ALA A 281 -12.47 -13.57 -11.83
CA ALA A 281 -12.26 -14.00 -10.45
C ALA A 281 -11.57 -12.91 -9.58
N PRO A 282 -11.82 -12.85 -8.26
CA PRO A 282 -12.73 -13.72 -7.52
C PRO A 282 -14.19 -13.31 -7.76
N VAL A 283 -15.06 -14.31 -7.97
CA VAL A 283 -16.50 -14.07 -8.06
C VAL A 283 -17.03 -13.85 -6.64
N VAL A 284 -17.44 -12.62 -6.35
CA VAL A 284 -18.08 -12.28 -5.08
C VAL A 284 -19.58 -12.58 -5.21
N ASN A 285 -20.01 -13.73 -4.70
CA ASN A 285 -21.42 -14.14 -4.71
C ASN A 285 -22.18 -13.48 -3.55
N GLY A 286 -23.26 -12.75 -3.84
CA GLY A 286 -24.12 -12.09 -2.85
C GLY A 286 -24.35 -10.62 -3.18
N THR A 287 -25.18 -9.93 -2.40
CA THR A 287 -25.20 -8.46 -2.40
C THR A 287 -23.83 -8.01 -1.87
N PRO A 288 -23.01 -7.31 -2.63
CA PRO A 288 -21.76 -6.78 -2.10
C PRO A 288 -22.15 -5.79 -1.01
N ASP A 289 -21.80 -6.09 0.25
CA ASP A 289 -21.66 -5.01 1.21
C ASP A 289 -20.70 -4.03 0.53
N ALA A 290 -21.19 -2.81 0.28
CA ALA A 290 -20.65 -1.96 -0.77
C ALA A 290 -19.12 -1.80 -0.65
N ASN A 291 -18.55 -1.85 0.55
CA ASN A 291 -17.13 -1.62 0.76
C ASN A 291 -16.41 -2.88 1.26
N VAL A 292 -16.44 -3.97 0.49
CA VAL A 292 -15.63 -5.17 0.76
C VAL A 292 -14.50 -5.30 -0.26
N ARG A 293 -13.26 -5.40 0.23
CA ARG A 293 -12.11 -5.85 -0.56
C ARG A 293 -11.92 -7.35 -0.38
N THR A 294 -11.90 -8.10 -1.47
CA THR A 294 -11.72 -9.56 -1.44
C THR A 294 -10.42 -9.95 -2.13
N SER A 295 -9.65 -10.83 -1.51
CA SER A 295 -8.40 -11.39 -2.05
C SER A 295 -8.44 -12.90 -1.94
N GLN A 296 -8.32 -13.62 -3.04
CA GLN A 296 -8.25 -15.09 -3.05
C GLN A 296 -6.88 -15.54 -3.50
N VAL A 297 -6.24 -16.41 -2.72
CA VAL A 297 -5.00 -17.09 -3.07
C VAL A 297 -5.28 -18.57 -3.27
N VAL A 298 -5.03 -19.05 -4.49
CA VAL A 298 -5.08 -20.47 -4.84
C VAL A 298 -3.67 -20.93 -5.17
N ILE A 299 -3.21 -21.97 -4.48
CA ILE A 299 -1.89 -22.57 -4.70
C ILE A 299 -2.13 -24.00 -5.17
N ASP A 300 -1.84 -24.26 -6.44
CA ASP A 300 -1.74 -25.62 -6.94
C ASP A 300 -0.43 -26.21 -6.40
N GLY A 301 -0.56 -27.06 -5.39
CA GLY A 301 0.57 -27.68 -4.74
C GLY A 301 0.19 -28.97 -4.02
N THR A 302 0.95 -29.37 -3.01
CA THR A 302 0.65 -30.56 -2.22
C THR A 302 0.86 -30.29 -0.73
N PRO A 303 -0.22 -30.16 0.07
CA PRO A 303 -1.62 -30.06 -0.36
C PRO A 303 -1.90 -28.83 -1.23
N LYS A 304 -3.03 -28.85 -1.95
CA LYS A 304 -3.59 -27.64 -2.56
C LYS A 304 -4.06 -26.69 -1.45
N VAL A 305 -3.83 -25.39 -1.64
CA VAL A 305 -4.29 -24.34 -0.71
C VAL A 305 -5.25 -23.42 -1.47
N ASP A 306 -6.36 -23.05 -0.84
CA ASP A 306 -7.35 -22.12 -1.37
C ASP A 306 -7.87 -21.29 -0.19
N VAL A 307 -7.51 -20.00 -0.16
CA VAL A 307 -7.81 -19.10 0.95
C VAL A 307 -8.40 -17.82 0.38
N THR A 308 -9.58 -17.45 0.90
CA THR A 308 -10.20 -16.16 0.63
C THR A 308 -10.10 -15.27 1.86
N LEU A 309 -9.51 -14.11 1.69
CA LEU A 309 -9.47 -13.01 2.66
C LEU A 309 -10.47 -11.95 2.24
N SER A 310 -11.37 -11.58 3.14
CA SER A 310 -12.30 -10.46 2.98
C SER A 310 -11.97 -9.38 4.01
N LEU A 311 -11.77 -8.15 3.53
CA LEU A 311 -11.61 -6.95 4.35
C LEU A 311 -12.86 -6.10 4.20
N SER A 312 -13.46 -5.74 5.34
CA SER A 312 -14.69 -4.98 5.45
C SER A 312 -14.60 -4.03 6.64
N GLY A 313 -15.56 -3.11 6.74
CA GLY A 313 -15.56 -2.05 7.75
C GLY A 313 -15.01 -0.74 7.17
N GLY A 314 -15.45 0.37 7.75
CA GLY A 314 -15.19 1.70 7.21
C GLY A 314 -15.77 1.89 5.80
N ASP A 315 -15.43 3.02 5.18
CA ASP A 315 -15.79 3.30 3.79
C ASP A 315 -14.76 2.75 2.80
N GLN A 316 -13.51 2.54 3.24
CA GLN A 316 -12.37 2.16 2.40
C GLN A 316 -11.49 1.13 3.14
N PRO A 317 -11.91 -0.14 3.28
CA PRO A 317 -11.18 -1.15 4.07
C PRO A 317 -9.75 -1.40 3.58
N GLY A 318 -9.46 -1.14 2.30
CA GLY A 318 -8.10 -1.23 1.76
C GLY A 318 -7.18 -0.12 2.27
N VAL A 319 -7.72 1.09 2.46
CA VAL A 319 -7.01 2.24 3.05
C VAL A 319 -6.77 1.96 4.53
N ASP A 320 -7.80 1.51 5.25
CA ASP A 320 -7.70 1.15 6.66
C ASP A 320 -6.65 0.06 6.89
N ALA A 321 -6.67 -1.01 6.09
CA ALA A 321 -5.69 -2.08 6.22
C ALA A 321 -4.26 -1.63 5.85
N THR A 322 -4.10 -0.68 4.93
CA THR A 322 -2.80 -0.11 4.57
C THR A 322 -2.23 0.71 5.73
N ALA A 323 -3.03 1.63 6.28
CA ALA A 323 -2.67 2.42 7.45
C ALA A 323 -2.29 1.51 8.62
N GLY A 324 -3.17 0.56 8.97
CA GLY A 324 -2.95 -0.44 10.01
C GLY A 324 -1.65 -1.20 9.83
N ARG A 325 -1.35 -1.67 8.61
CA ARG A 325 -0.10 -2.40 8.37
C ARG A 325 1.15 -1.54 8.56
N VAL A 326 1.14 -0.30 8.08
CA VAL A 326 2.28 0.63 8.22
C VAL A 326 2.49 0.99 9.68
N VAL A 327 1.43 1.36 10.42
CA VAL A 327 1.52 1.72 11.83
C VAL A 327 1.95 0.52 12.69
N ASN A 328 1.45 -0.69 12.38
CA ASN A 328 1.87 -1.91 13.07
C ASN A 328 3.34 -2.29 12.84
N ALA A 329 3.99 -1.77 11.79
CA ALA A 329 5.40 -2.03 11.54
C ALA A 329 6.34 -1.19 12.44
N ILE A 330 5.86 -0.09 13.03
CA ILE A 330 6.68 0.87 13.79
C ILE A 330 7.61 0.19 14.81
N PRO A 331 7.13 -0.71 15.71
CA PRO A 331 8.02 -1.31 16.70
C PRO A 331 9.14 -2.15 16.08
N THR A 332 8.79 -3.03 15.14
CA THR A 332 9.75 -3.91 14.46
C THR A 332 10.79 -3.10 13.68
N THR A 333 10.35 -2.04 13.00
CA THR A 333 11.24 -1.15 12.24
C THR A 333 12.20 -0.42 13.18
N CYS A 334 11.68 0.23 14.24
CA CYS A 334 12.50 0.95 15.22
C CYS A 334 13.54 0.09 15.93
N ASP A 335 13.26 -1.19 16.17
CA ASP A 335 14.15 -2.10 16.89
C ASP A 335 15.10 -2.87 15.95
N ALA A 336 15.02 -2.64 14.64
CA ALA A 336 15.88 -3.28 13.65
C ALA A 336 17.29 -2.67 13.58
N ALA A 337 18.22 -3.42 12.97
CA ALA A 337 19.50 -2.85 12.58
C ALA A 337 19.31 -1.81 11.45
N PRO A 338 20.29 -0.92 11.21
CA PRO A 338 20.17 0.05 10.14
C PRO A 338 20.11 -0.61 8.75
N GLY A 339 19.18 -0.20 7.90
CA GLY A 339 19.04 -0.73 6.54
C GLY A 339 17.63 -0.63 5.94
N LEU A 340 17.49 -1.10 4.71
CA LEU A 340 16.22 -1.18 3.99
C LEU A 340 15.65 -2.59 4.12
N TYR A 341 14.37 -2.69 4.50
CA TYR A 341 13.72 -3.96 4.77
C TYR A 341 12.47 -4.15 3.89
N SER A 342 12.20 -5.41 3.55
CA SER A 342 10.99 -5.86 2.86
C SER A 342 10.13 -6.73 3.78
N CYS A 343 8.95 -7.11 3.30
CA CYS A 343 8.06 -8.03 4.02
C CYS A 343 8.68 -9.43 4.24
N LEU A 344 9.77 -9.77 3.55
CA LEU A 344 10.54 -11.01 3.78
C LEU A 344 11.45 -10.93 5.01
N ASP A 345 11.86 -9.71 5.37
CA ASP A 345 12.87 -9.48 6.40
C ASP A 345 12.22 -9.13 7.74
N MET A 346 11.03 -8.51 7.72
CA MET A 346 10.33 -8.01 8.90
C MET A 346 8.94 -8.61 9.05
N PRO A 347 8.65 -9.32 10.15
CA PRO A 347 7.29 -9.66 10.48
C PRO A 347 6.54 -8.43 11.02
N VAL A 348 5.32 -8.24 10.52
CA VAL A 348 4.39 -7.20 10.98
C VAL A 348 3.28 -7.85 11.78
N TRP A 349 3.08 -7.39 13.02
CA TRP A 349 2.12 -7.96 13.96
C TRP A 349 1.00 -6.98 14.26
N GLY A 350 -0.24 -7.47 14.31
CA GLY A 350 -1.36 -6.69 14.84
C GLY A 350 -1.24 -6.53 16.36
N ARG A 351 -1.90 -5.50 16.89
CA ARG A 351 -2.00 -5.28 18.34
C ARG A 351 -3.36 -5.77 18.85
N ALA A 352 -3.36 -6.34 20.05
CA ALA A 352 -4.59 -6.66 20.75
C ALA A 352 -5.25 -5.37 21.28
N ASP A 353 -6.55 -5.21 20.98
CA ASP A 353 -7.43 -4.27 21.66
C ASP A 353 -8.57 -5.07 22.32
N PHE A 354 -8.23 -5.70 23.45
CA PHE A 354 -9.17 -6.50 24.23
C PHE A 354 -9.77 -5.73 25.42
N GLY A 355 -9.63 -4.39 25.44
CA GLY A 355 -10.10 -3.53 26.53
C GLY A 355 -9.37 -3.77 27.86
N GLN A 356 -8.10 -4.21 27.82
CA GLN A 356 -7.27 -4.51 28.99
C GLN A 356 -6.29 -3.42 29.34
#